data_AF-A0A251UYU8-F1
#
_entry.id   AF-A0A251UYU8-F1
#
_cell.length_a   1.000
_cell.length_b   1.000
_cell.length_c   1.000
_cell.angle_alpha   90.00
_cell.angle_beta   90.00
_cell.angle_gamma   90.00
#
_symmetry.space_group_name_H-M   'P 1'
#
loop_
_entity.id
_entity.type
_entity.pdbx_description
1 polymer ?
#
loop_
_entity_poly.entity_id
_entity_poly.type
_entity_poly.pdbx_seq_one_letter_code
_entity_poly.pdbx_strand_id
1 'polypeptide(L)'
;MDLTETDVLIIGKVDWKGRPATKNKHGGMHAAMFVLATFAFENMANLGLAVNFVTYFNGVMHYDIDEAANHVTNFLGTCYILSIVMACLADAYIGRFRTVLIAACVECVVSVI
;
A
#
# COMPACT_ATOMS: atom_id res chain seq x y z
N MET A 1 47.94 -1.86 14.99
CA MET A 1 47.26 -0.58 14.73
C MET A 1 46.35 -0.77 13.53
N ASP A 2 45.30 -1.60 13.66
CA ASP A 2 44.03 -1.31 14.36
C ASP A 2 43.30 -0.19 13.61
N LEU A 3 42.15 -0.40 12.95
CA LEU A 3 40.98 -1.14 13.39
C LEU A 3 40.30 -1.89 12.23
N THR A 4 40.22 -3.19 12.39
CA THR A 4 39.17 -4.07 11.88
C THR A 4 37.77 -3.49 12.19
N GLU A 5 36.76 -3.81 11.35
CA GLU A 5 35.30 -3.65 11.61
C GLU A 5 34.56 -2.46 10.96
N THR A 6 35.06 -1.84 9.89
CA THR A 6 34.21 -0.96 9.04
C THR A 6 33.57 -1.75 7.91
N ASP A 7 32.24 -1.86 7.98
CA ASP A 7 31.33 -2.37 6.96
C ASP A 7 31.43 -3.88 6.69
N VAL A 8 30.78 -4.66 7.56
CA VAL A 8 30.24 -5.98 7.23
C VAL A 8 29.33 -5.87 6.00
N LEU A 9 29.93 -5.99 4.82
CA LEU A 9 29.25 -6.09 3.55
C LEU A 9 28.50 -7.43 3.53
N ILE A 10 27.19 -7.37 3.29
CA ILE A 10 26.39 -8.59 3.19
C ILE A 10 26.63 -9.17 1.80
N ILE A 11 27.42 -10.24 1.73
CA ILE A 11 27.76 -10.94 0.48
C ILE A 11 26.45 -11.39 -0.19
N GLY A 12 26.20 -10.91 -1.41
CA GLY A 12 25.02 -11.27 -2.22
C GLY A 12 23.81 -10.33 -2.11
N LYS A 13 23.86 -9.25 -1.31
CA LYS A 13 22.80 -8.23 -1.27
C LYS A 13 23.29 -6.93 -1.93
N VAL A 14 22.52 -6.42 -2.88
CA VAL A 14 22.79 -5.17 -3.59
C VAL A 14 21.81 -4.08 -3.13
N ASP A 15 22.33 -2.87 -2.98
CA ASP A 15 21.60 -1.65 -2.71
C ASP A 15 20.68 -1.29 -3.90
N TRP A 16 19.70 -0.40 -3.70
CA TRP A 16 18.82 0.10 -4.77
C TRP A 16 19.56 0.83 -5.91
N LYS A 17 20.86 1.11 -5.71
CA LYS A 17 21.80 1.66 -6.70
C LYS A 17 22.80 0.63 -7.28
N GLY A 18 22.64 -0.67 -6.99
CA GLY A 18 23.50 -1.74 -7.52
C GLY A 18 24.88 -1.86 -6.86
N ARG A 19 25.10 -1.21 -5.71
CA ARG A 19 26.34 -1.30 -4.91
C ARG A 19 26.21 -2.41 -3.84
N PRO A 20 27.29 -3.04 -3.38
CA PRO A 20 27.21 -4.04 -2.31
C PRO A 20 26.63 -3.43 -1.03
N ALA A 21 25.62 -4.08 -0.45
CA ALA A 21 24.86 -3.57 0.68
C ALA A 21 25.67 -3.63 1.98
N THR A 22 25.78 -2.48 2.67
CA THR A 22 26.39 -2.36 3.99
C THR A 22 25.36 -2.65 5.09
N LYS A 23 25.67 -3.59 6.00
CA LYS A 23 24.76 -4.07 7.06
C LYS A 23 24.27 -2.99 8.02
N ASN A 24 25.00 -1.88 8.18
CA ASN A 24 24.67 -0.79 9.10
C ASN A 24 23.97 0.41 8.44
N LYS A 25 23.80 0.43 7.12
CA LYS A 25 23.23 1.59 6.40
C LYS A 25 21.99 1.27 5.57
N HIS A 26 21.80 0.00 5.18
CA HIS A 26 20.69 -0.42 4.33
C HIS A 26 19.80 -1.41 5.08
N GLY A 27 18.59 -0.95 5.43
CA GLY A 27 17.64 -1.68 6.27
C GLY A 27 17.79 -1.32 7.75
N GLY A 28 16.66 -1.25 8.46
CA GLY A 28 16.64 -0.88 9.86
C GLY A 28 15.23 -0.69 10.42
N MET A 29 15.15 -0.52 11.73
CA MET A 29 13.90 -0.33 12.49
C MET A 29 13.04 0.81 11.95
N HIS A 30 13.64 1.87 11.39
CA HIS A 30 12.91 2.95 10.74
C HIS A 30 12.16 2.50 9.48
N ALA A 31 12.78 1.69 8.61
CA ALA A 31 12.11 1.18 7.41
C ALA A 31 10.95 0.25 7.77
N ALA A 32 11.14 -0.60 8.78
CA ALA A 32 10.08 -1.44 9.33
C ALA A 32 8.95 -0.60 9.94
N MET A 33 9.27 0.47 10.67
CA MET A 33 8.28 1.39 11.24
C MET A 33 7.43 2.05 10.15
N PHE A 34 8.00 2.44 9.01
CA PHE A 34 7.22 2.98 7.90
C PHE A 34 6.21 1.97 7.36
N VAL A 35 6.62 0.71 7.13
CA VAL A 35 5.72 -0.34 6.66
C VAL A 35 4.59 -0.59 7.67
N LEU A 36 4.93 -0.67 8.95
CA LEU A 36 3.96 -0.87 10.03
C LEU A 36 2.99 0.32 10.15
N ALA A 37 3.48 1.55 10.02
CA ALA A 37 2.65 2.75 10.06
C ALA A 37 1.65 2.75 8.90
N THR A 38 2.10 2.46 7.67
CA THR A 38 1.21 2.37 6.51
C THR A 38 0.15 1.29 6.70
N PHE A 39 0.54 0.11 7.21
CA PHE A 39 -0.41 -0.96 7.51
C PHE A 39 -1.45 -0.55 8.56
N ALA A 40 -1.04 0.18 9.60
CA ALA A 40 -1.96 0.69 10.63
C ALA A 40 -2.93 1.73 10.06
N PHE A 41 -2.45 2.65 9.22
CA PHE A 41 -3.29 3.65 8.55
C PHE A 41 -4.31 3.01 7.60
N GLU A 42 -3.90 2.00 6.85
CA GLU A 42 -4.80 1.28 5.94
C GLU A 42 -5.94 0.59 6.70
N ASN A 43 -5.62 -0.10 7.80
CA ASN A 43 -6.64 -0.70 8.66
C ASN A 43 -7.58 0.33 9.28
N MET A 44 -7.04 1.47 9.73
CA MET A 44 -7.84 2.56 10.29
C MET A 44 -8.81 3.15 9.26
N ALA A 45 -8.34 3.39 8.04
CA ALA A 45 -9.17 3.90 6.94
C ALA A 45 -10.27 2.91 6.56
N ASN A 46 -9.97 1.60 6.51
CA ASN A 46 -10.95 0.57 6.18
C ASN A 46 -12.06 0.48 7.23
N LEU A 47 -11.71 0.53 8.52
CA LEU A 47 -12.67 0.56 9.61
C LEU A 47 -13.51 1.85 9.61
N GLY A 48 -12.87 2.99 9.37
CA GLY A 48 -13.56 4.28 9.27
C GLY A 48 -14.55 4.31 8.11
N LEU A 49 -14.16 3.78 6.95
CA LEU A 49 -15.02 3.66 5.78
C LEU A 49 -16.21 2.73 6.04
N ALA A 50 -15.98 1.58 6.69
CA ALA A 50 -17.05 0.65 7.04
C ALA A 50 -18.10 1.28 7.98
N VAL A 51 -17.65 1.98 9.03
CA VAL A 51 -18.56 2.65 9.97
C VAL A 51 -19.33 3.79 9.29
N ASN A 52 -18.65 4.59 8.47
CA ASN A 52 -19.29 5.67 7.71
C ASN A 52 -20.32 5.14 6.71
N PHE A 53 -20.04 4.03 6.01
CA PHE A 53 -21.01 3.42 5.10
C PHE A 53 -22.23 2.88 5.85
N VAL A 54 -22.03 2.11 6.91
CA VAL A 54 -23.13 1.50 7.67
C VAL A 54 -24.05 2.57 8.27
N THR A 55 -23.47 3.62 8.87
CA THR A 55 -24.28 4.73 9.43
C THR A 55 -24.93 5.59 8.35
N TYR A 56 -24.28 5.79 7.20
CA TYR A 56 -24.86 6.52 6.07
C TYR A 56 -26.05 5.76 5.45
N PHE A 57 -25.92 4.45 5.24
CA PHE A 57 -27.01 3.62 4.73
C PHE A 57 -28.18 3.52 5.72
N ASN A 58 -27.89 3.36 7.01
CA ASN A 58 -28.93 3.23 8.03
C ASN A 58 -29.66 4.55 8.31
N GLY A 59 -28.95 5.69 8.28
CA GLY A 59 -29.51 7.00 8.67
C GLY A 59 -30.07 7.85 7.53
N VAL A 60 -29.43 7.87 6.36
CA VAL A 60 -29.73 8.87 5.31
C VAL A 60 -30.57 8.29 4.19
N MET A 61 -30.33 7.03 3.80
CA MET A 61 -30.96 6.44 2.62
C MET A 61 -32.23 5.63 2.88
N HIS A 62 -32.53 5.26 4.13
CA HIS A 62 -33.64 4.34 4.46
C HIS A 62 -33.66 3.07 3.57
N TYR A 63 -32.47 2.60 3.17
CA TYR A 63 -32.34 1.32 2.48
C TYR A 63 -32.53 0.19 3.49
N ASP A 64 -33.19 -0.87 3.06
CA ASP A 64 -33.37 -2.08 3.85
C ASP A 64 -31.98 -2.71 4.10
N ILE A 65 -31.80 -3.32 5.28
CA ILE A 65 -30.44 -3.67 5.80
C ILE A 65 -29.72 -4.65 4.87
N ASP A 66 -30.49 -5.49 4.18
CA ASP A 66 -30.03 -6.46 3.20
C ASP A 66 -29.45 -5.82 1.93
N GLU A 67 -30.09 -4.81 1.35
CA GLU A 67 -29.59 -4.11 0.16
C GLU A 67 -28.33 -3.28 0.45
N ALA A 68 -28.29 -2.59 1.60
CA ALA A 68 -27.10 -1.84 2.03
C ALA A 68 -25.89 -2.77 2.22
N ALA A 69 -26.09 -3.93 2.86
CA ALA A 69 -25.03 -4.92 3.05
C ALA A 69 -24.50 -5.44 1.71
N ASN A 70 -25.40 -5.69 0.74
CA ASN A 70 -25.02 -6.21 -0.57
C ASN A 70 -24.13 -5.22 -1.36
N HIS A 71 -24.44 -3.92 -1.28
CA HIS A 71 -23.61 -2.88 -1.90
C HIS A 71 -22.23 -2.76 -1.24
N VAL A 72 -22.14 -2.79 0.09
CA VAL A 72 -20.87 -2.76 0.81
C VAL A 72 -20.02 -3.99 0.48
N THR A 73 -20.62 -5.18 0.45
CA THR A 73 -19.92 -6.43 0.12
C THR A 73 -19.41 -6.43 -1.33
N ASN A 74 -20.23 -5.97 -2.28
CA ASN A 74 -19.80 -5.86 -3.67
C ASN A 74 -18.65 -4.86 -3.82
N PHE A 75 -18.70 -3.71 -3.12
CA PHE A 75 -17.62 -2.73 -3.13
C PHE A 75 -16.32 -3.30 -2.57
N LEU A 76 -16.35 -3.89 -1.37
CA LEU A 76 -15.18 -4.52 -0.75
C LEU A 76 -14.62 -5.65 -1.64
N GLY A 77 -15.50 -6.45 -2.25
CA GLY A 77 -15.11 -7.48 -3.22
C GLY A 77 -14.35 -6.91 -4.42
N THR A 78 -14.82 -5.80 -5.00
CA THR A 78 -14.10 -5.12 -6.09
C THR A 78 -12.75 -4.55 -5.65
N CYS A 79 -12.65 -4.02 -4.42
CA CYS A 79 -11.38 -3.55 -3.86
C CYS A 79 -10.34 -4.68 -3.74
N TYR A 80 -10.75 -5.88 -3.30
CA TYR A 80 -9.85 -7.03 -3.22
C TYR A 80 -9.37 -7.49 -4.60
N ILE A 81 -10.26 -7.56 -5.59
CA ILE A 81 -9.88 -7.90 -6.97
C ILE A 81 -8.91 -6.85 -7.51
N LEU A 82 -9.20 -5.57 -7.29
CA LEU A 82 -8.35 -4.47 -7.71
C LEU A 82 -6.97 -4.53 -7.03
N SER A 83 -6.89 -4.90 -5.76
CA SER A 83 -5.63 -5.07 -5.03
C SER A 83 -4.75 -6.17 -5.64
N ILE A 84 -5.34 -7.31 -6.02
CA ILE A 84 -4.62 -8.38 -6.73
C ILE A 84 -4.09 -7.88 -8.07
N VAL A 85 -4.90 -7.13 -8.82
CA VAL A 85 -4.49 -6.51 -10.09
C VAL A 85 -3.33 -5.54 -9.86
N MET A 86 -3.41 -4.67 -8.85
CA MET A 86 -2.36 -3.72 -8.51
C MET A 86 -1.07 -4.39 -8.07
N ALA A 87 -1.14 -5.49 -7.32
CA ALA A 87 0.03 -6.29 -6.93
C ALA A 87 0.70 -6.94 -8.15
N CYS A 88 -0.09 -7.51 -9.06
CA CYS A 88 0.43 -8.06 -10.33
C CYS A 88 1.06 -6.96 -11.20
N LEU A 89 0.45 -5.78 -11.26
CA LEU A 89 1.05 -4.62 -11.92
C LEU A 89 2.37 -4.21 -11.24
N ALA A 90 2.45 -4.22 -9.92
CA ALA A 90 3.67 -3.85 -9.19
C ALA A 90 4.82 -4.84 -9.48
N ASP A 91 4.55 -6.14 -9.46
CA ASP A 91 5.52 -7.20 -9.75
C ASP A 91 5.93 -7.22 -11.25
N ALA A 92 5.00 -6.90 -12.16
CA ALA A 92 5.28 -6.85 -13.59
C ALA A 92 6.01 -5.57 -14.03
N TYR A 93 5.88 -4.44 -13.32
CA TYR A 93 6.36 -3.14 -13.79
C TYR A 93 7.50 -2.48 -13.00
N ILE A 94 7.90 -2.96 -11.81
CA ILE A 94 8.97 -2.30 -11.05
C ILE A 94 10.35 -2.71 -11.61
N GLY A 95 11.09 -1.86 -12.33
CA GLY A 95 11.41 -0.43 -12.12
C GLY A 95 10.30 0.60 -11.80
N ARG A 96 10.32 1.04 -10.53
CA ARG A 96 9.58 2.07 -9.77
C ARG A 96 9.05 3.36 -10.47
N PHE A 97 9.37 3.61 -11.74
CA PHE A 97 9.02 4.86 -12.44
C PHE A 97 7.68 4.78 -13.21
N ARG A 98 7.29 3.59 -13.68
CA ARG A 98 6.09 3.43 -14.53
C ARG A 98 4.78 3.34 -13.73
N THR A 99 4.83 2.85 -12.49
CA THR A 99 3.67 2.81 -11.59
C THR A 99 3.23 4.20 -11.15
N VAL A 100 4.17 5.12 -10.91
CA VAL A 100 3.89 6.54 -10.61
C VAL A 100 3.18 7.23 -11.79
N LEU A 101 3.57 6.91 -13.02
CA LEU A 101 2.93 7.43 -14.24
C LEU A 101 1.47 6.98 -14.38
N ILE A 102 1.18 5.70 -14.13
CA ILE A 102 -0.18 5.17 -14.24
C ILE A 102 -1.07 5.69 -13.10
N ALA A 103 -0.55 5.77 -11.88
CA ALA A 103 -1.28 6.36 -10.75
C ALA A 103 -1.63 7.84 -11.01
N ALA A 104 -0.68 8.62 -11.53
CA ALA A 104 -0.93 10.01 -11.95
C ALA A 104 -1.97 10.10 -13.08
N CYS A 105 -1.93 9.18 -14.06
CA CYS A 105 -2.94 9.14 -15.12
C CYS A 105 -4.34 8.83 -14.58
N VAL A 106 -4.47 7.91 -13.61
CA VAL A 106 -5.77 7.57 -13.01
C VAL A 106 -6.30 8.74 -12.18
N GLU A 107 -5.47 9.39 -11.37
CA GLU A 107 -5.86 10.54 -10.55
C GLU A 107 -6.32 11.73 -11.42
N CYS A 108 -5.61 12.02 -12.51
CA CYS A 108 -6.01 13.03 -13.49
C CYS A 108 -7.37 12.75 -14.15
N VAL A 109 -7.70 11.49 -14.41
CA VAL A 109 -9.00 11.13 -15.03
C VAL A 109 -10.14 11.27 -14.02
N VAL A 110 -9.90 10.99 -12.74
CA VAL A 110 -10.91 11.11 -11.68
C VAL A 110 -11.21 12.56 -11.32
N SER A 111 -10.21 13.46 -11.26
CA SER A 111 -10.46 14.88 -10.95
C SER A 111 -11.16 15.68 -12.06
N VAL A 112 -11.32 15.10 -13.25
CA VAL A 112 -11.96 15.75 -14.42
C VAL A 112 -13.45 15.36 -14.57
N ILE A 113 -13.94 14.44 -13.73
CA ILE A 113 -15.36 14.04 -13.63
C ILE A 113 -15.96 14.66 -12.37
#